data_AF-A0A844ZY98-F1
#
_entry.id   AF-A0A844ZY98-F1
#
_cell.length_a   1.000
_cell.length_b   1.000
_cell.length_c   1.000
_cell.angle_alpha   90.00
_cell.angle_beta   90.00
_cell.angle_gamma   90.00
#
_symmetry.space_group_name_H-M   'P 1'
#
loop_
_entity.id
_entity.type
_entity.pdbx_description
1 polymer ?
#
loop_
_entity_poly.entity_id
_entity_poly.type
_entity_poly.pdbx_seq_one_letter_code
_entity_poly.pdbx_strand_id
1 'polypeptide(L)'
;MMGSAVDIWFPTYIGDFFTVTASMTGHEVGAFQLIIANLWKAGGAIKADDKQLAKLVRATPRQWAEIKETLWSLFEIKAGMLTHPATTAEIAKAKANREKKRLAGIASGVNRKAARVEQVFSRGSTNAEPRADEGEGEGEGPSQGSIHGDTQERDYPFRVIDGSGT
;
A
#
# COMPACT_ATOMS: atom_id res chain seq x y z
N MET A 1 23.35 7.48 -2.18
CA MET A 1 22.59 6.69 -1.19
C MET A 1 21.41 6.08 -1.90
N MET A 2 21.31 4.74 -1.95
CA MET A 2 20.18 4.05 -2.55
C MET A 2 18.94 4.37 -1.70
N GLY A 3 18.07 5.25 -2.20
CA GLY A 3 16.81 5.53 -1.52
C GLY A 3 15.96 4.27 -1.56
N SER A 4 15.91 3.54 -0.45
CA SER A 4 14.98 2.42 -0.31
C SER A 4 13.59 2.95 -0.63
N ALA A 5 12.98 2.43 -1.70
CA ALA A 5 11.58 2.70 -1.98
C ALA A 5 10.79 2.38 -0.70
N VAL A 6 9.96 3.33 -0.25
CA VAL A 6 9.15 3.11 0.96
C VAL A 6 8.10 2.05 0.63
N ASP A 7 8.37 0.83 1.09
CA ASP A 7 7.49 -0.35 1.00
C ASP A 7 6.40 -0.32 2.10
N ILE A 8 5.87 0.88 2.38
CA ILE A 8 4.86 1.09 3.42
C ILE A 8 3.72 1.90 2.78
N TRP A 9 2.54 1.28 2.71
CA TRP A 9 1.30 1.89 2.21
C TRP A 9 1.03 3.24 2.89
N PHE A 10 0.73 4.28 2.10
CA PHE A 10 0.41 5.62 2.59
C PHE A 10 -1.11 5.79 2.73
N PRO A 11 -1.68 5.77 3.95
CA PRO A 11 -3.09 6.02 4.16
C PRO A 11 -3.38 7.53 4.13
N THR A 12 -4.49 7.92 3.51
CA THR A 12 -5.05 9.27 3.62
C THR A 12 -6.52 9.16 3.99
N TYR A 13 -6.89 9.72 5.13
CA TYR A 13 -8.28 9.82 5.56
C TYR A 13 -8.91 11.06 4.91
N ILE A 14 -9.82 10.82 3.97
CA ILE A 14 -10.35 11.90 3.12
C ILE A 14 -11.15 12.95 3.90
N GLY A 15 -11.85 12.54 4.97
CA GLY A 15 -12.56 13.48 5.86
C GLY A 15 -11.60 14.43 6.59
N ASP A 16 -10.55 13.89 7.20
CA ASP A 16 -9.52 14.70 7.88
C ASP A 16 -8.79 15.61 6.91
N PHE A 17 -8.47 15.08 5.72
CA PHE A 17 -7.84 15.84 4.64
C PHE A 17 -8.69 17.08 4.28
N PHE A 18 -9.97 16.88 3.95
CA PHE A 18 -10.85 18.01 3.60
C PHE A 18 -11.13 18.95 4.77
N THR A 19 -11.08 18.46 6.00
CA THR A 19 -11.21 19.30 7.20
C THR A 19 -10.03 20.27 7.31
N VAL A 20 -8.80 19.76 7.14
CA VAL A 20 -7.57 20.58 7.19
C VAL A 20 -7.53 21.56 6.01
N THR A 21 -7.96 21.12 4.81
CA THR A 21 -7.80 21.91 3.59
C THR A 21 -9.00 22.78 3.24
N ALA A 22 -10.01 22.89 4.10
CA ALA A 22 -11.29 23.51 3.78
C ALA A 22 -11.16 24.98 3.32
N SER A 23 -10.22 25.73 3.89
CA SER A 23 -9.99 27.15 3.58
C SER A 23 -8.88 27.39 2.55
N MET A 24 -8.29 26.33 2.01
CA MET A 24 -7.12 26.42 1.14
C MET A 24 -7.51 26.48 -0.34
N THR A 25 -6.75 27.23 -1.12
CA THR A 25 -6.81 27.24 -2.59
C THR A 25 -6.30 25.91 -3.16
N GLY A 26 -6.71 25.57 -4.38
CA GLY A 26 -6.27 24.32 -5.03
C GLY A 26 -4.75 24.15 -5.11
N HIS A 27 -4.01 25.25 -5.26
CA HIS A 27 -2.54 25.19 -5.28
C HIS A 27 -1.95 24.88 -3.91
N GLU A 28 -2.49 25.49 -2.84
CA GLU A 28 -2.10 25.19 -1.46
C GLU A 28 -2.44 23.74 -1.09
N VAL A 29 -3.62 23.24 -1.49
CA VAL A 29 -4.02 21.84 -1.28
C VAL A 29 -3.02 20.88 -1.94
N GLY A 30 -2.67 21.16 -3.20
CA GLY A 30 -1.66 20.37 -3.92
C GLY A 30 -0.29 20.42 -3.24
N ALA A 31 0.13 21.60 -2.77
CA ALA A 31 1.39 21.78 -2.08
C ALA A 31 1.44 21.01 -0.74
N PHE A 32 0.38 21.09 0.06
CA PHE A 32 0.23 20.31 1.29
C PHE A 32 0.33 18.81 1.02
N GLN A 33 -0.43 18.29 0.05
CA GLN A 33 -0.43 16.86 -0.27
C GLN A 33 0.96 16.39 -0.75
N LEU A 34 1.66 17.20 -1.54
CA LEU A 34 3.01 16.90 -2.01
C LEU A 34 4.01 16.85 -0.84
N ILE A 35 3.92 17.76 0.12
CA ILE A 35 4.77 17.76 1.32
C ILE A 35 4.50 16.52 2.17
N ILE A 36 3.23 16.21 2.45
CA ILE A 36 2.85 15.05 3.27
C ILE A 36 3.32 13.74 2.62
N ALA A 37 3.15 13.59 1.31
CA ALA A 37 3.62 12.41 0.58
C ALA A 37 5.15 12.27 0.65
N ASN A 38 5.89 13.38 0.58
CA ASN A 38 7.34 13.35 0.71
C ASN A 38 7.80 13.10 2.16
N LEU A 39 7.09 13.61 3.17
CA LEU A 39 7.32 13.24 4.57
C LEU A 39 7.12 11.73 4.77
N TRP A 40 6.05 11.15 4.21
CA TRP A 40 5.82 9.72 4.23
C TRP A 40 6.99 8.93 3.62
N LYS A 41 7.39 9.34 2.41
CA LYS A 41 8.52 8.73 1.68
C LYS A 41 9.86 8.89 2.44
N ALA A 42 10.05 9.97 3.18
CA ALA A 42 11.27 10.21 3.94
C ALA A 42 11.23 9.58 5.35
N GLY A 43 10.10 8.97 5.74
CA GLY A 43 9.95 8.35 7.06
C GLY A 43 9.63 9.32 8.19
N GLY A 44 9.12 10.52 7.87
CA GLY A 44 8.52 11.47 8.81
C GLY A 44 9.16 12.85 8.86
N ALA A 45 10.29 13.05 8.18
CA ALA A 45 11.01 14.32 8.21
C ALA A 45 11.71 14.62 6.88
N ILE A 46 11.62 15.88 6.43
CA ILE A 46 12.35 16.40 5.25
C ILE A 46 13.06 17.71 5.61
N LYS A 47 14.01 18.16 4.80
CA LYS A 47 14.72 19.42 5.05
C LYS A 47 13.77 20.62 4.89
N ALA A 48 13.82 21.55 5.84
CA ALA A 48 13.08 22.81 5.78
C ALA A 48 13.84 23.87 4.95
N ASP A 49 14.17 23.54 3.71
CA ASP A 49 14.84 24.45 2.77
C ASP A 49 13.84 25.01 1.75
N ASP A 50 13.63 26.32 1.75
CA ASP A 50 12.62 26.98 0.93
C ASP A 50 12.80 26.71 -0.58
N LYS A 51 14.05 26.67 -1.08
CA LYS A 51 14.31 26.41 -2.50
C LYS A 51 13.95 24.98 -2.89
N GLN A 52 14.26 24.01 -2.03
CA GLN A 52 13.89 22.61 -2.23
C GLN A 52 12.38 22.40 -2.10
N LEU A 53 11.75 23.03 -1.11
CA LEU A 53 10.32 22.92 -0.88
C LEU A 53 9.50 23.56 -2.00
N ALA A 54 9.90 24.73 -2.50
CA ALA A 54 9.27 25.35 -3.66
C ALA A 54 9.29 24.41 -4.88
N LYS A 55 10.44 23.79 -5.17
CA LYS A 55 10.56 22.79 -6.26
C LYS A 55 9.70 21.56 -6.00
N LEU A 56 9.68 21.06 -4.77
CA LEU A 56 8.91 19.88 -4.36
C LEU A 56 7.41 20.09 -4.59
N VAL A 57 6.89 21.28 -4.25
CA VAL A 57 5.47 21.63 -4.42
C VAL A 57 5.16 22.20 -5.81
N ARG A 58 6.14 22.26 -6.71
CA ARG A 58 6.02 22.78 -8.08
C ARG A 58 5.60 24.25 -8.13
N ALA A 59 6.13 25.05 -7.20
CA ALA A 59 5.91 26.48 -7.11
C ALA A 59 7.15 27.27 -7.54
N THR A 60 6.93 28.44 -8.13
CA THR A 60 7.96 29.48 -8.25
C THR A 60 8.32 30.01 -6.85
N PRO A 61 9.48 30.68 -6.67
CA PRO A 61 9.84 31.26 -5.37
C PRO A 61 8.80 32.24 -4.83
N ARG A 62 8.13 32.99 -5.71
CA ARG A 62 7.06 33.91 -5.33
C ARG A 62 5.82 33.16 -4.83
N GLN A 63 5.34 32.19 -5.60
CA GLN A 63 4.19 31.35 -5.19
C GLN A 63 4.49 30.59 -3.88
N TRP A 64 5.73 30.13 -3.71
CA TRP A 64 6.15 29.47 -2.47
C TRP A 64 6.02 30.42 -1.28
N ALA A 65 6.46 31.67 -1.39
CA ALA A 65 6.33 32.64 -0.32
C ALA A 65 4.87 32.85 0.10
N GLU A 66 3.95 32.93 -0.87
CA GLU A 66 2.51 33.09 -0.63
C GLU A 66 1.90 31.85 0.06
N ILE A 67 2.16 30.65 -0.47
CA ILE A 67 1.61 29.38 0.08
C ILE A 67 2.22 29.02 1.44
N LYS A 68 3.51 29.33 1.64
CA LYS A 68 4.24 28.96 2.84
C LYS A 68 3.59 29.52 4.09
N GLU A 69 3.07 30.76 4.04
CA GLU A 69 2.39 31.38 5.17
C GLU A 69 1.18 30.57 5.63
N THR A 70 0.37 30.08 4.68
CA THR A 70 -0.78 29.21 4.97
C THR A 70 -0.35 27.85 5.51
N LEU A 71 0.72 27.25 4.95
CA LEU A 71 1.13 25.90 5.28
C LEU A 71 1.89 25.78 6.60
N TRP A 72 2.70 26.76 6.98
CA TRP A 72 3.64 26.62 8.10
C TRP A 72 2.96 26.37 9.44
N SER A 73 1.73 26.83 9.64
CA SER A 73 0.96 26.55 10.86
C SER A 73 0.61 25.07 11.02
N LEU A 74 0.63 24.30 9.93
CA LEU A 74 0.32 22.86 9.92
C LEU A 74 1.55 22.00 10.22
N PHE A 75 2.76 22.55 10.14
CA PHE A 75 4.01 21.78 10.27
C PHE A 75 4.86 22.24 11.45
N GLU A 76 5.77 21.36 11.88
CA GLU A 76 6.77 21.68 12.90
C GLU A 76 8.17 21.69 12.29
N ILE A 77 8.96 22.71 12.63
CA ILE A 77 10.38 22.77 12.27
C ILE A 77 11.24 22.54 13.50
N LYS A 78 12.07 21.50 13.46
CA LYS A 78 13.03 21.16 14.52
C LYS A 78 14.38 20.87 13.89
N ALA A 79 15.43 21.58 14.33
CA ALA A 79 16.79 21.43 13.83
C ALA A 79 16.92 21.47 12.29
N GLY A 80 16.18 22.37 11.63
CA GLY A 80 16.19 22.50 10.16
C GLY A 80 15.42 21.40 9.41
N MET A 81 14.66 20.56 10.11
CA MET A 81 13.81 19.52 9.54
C MET A 81 12.33 19.89 9.71
N LEU A 82 11.58 19.80 8.62
CA LEU A 82 10.13 19.92 8.59
C LEU A 82 9.50 18.57 8.92
N THR A 83 8.52 18.56 9.82
CA THR A 83 7.78 17.36 10.26
C THR A 83 6.29 17.67 10.36
N HIS A 84 5.47 16.63 10.31
CA HIS A 84 4.02 16.72 10.55
C HIS A 84 3.63 15.69 11.62
N PRO A 85 3.05 16.10 12.77
CA PRO A 85 2.78 15.19 13.89
C PRO A 85 1.90 13.99 13.51
N ALA A 86 0.77 14.24 12.83
CA ALA A 86 -0.16 13.18 12.45
C ALA A 86 0.47 12.19 11.46
N THR A 87 1.21 12.68 10.46
CA THR A 87 1.92 11.82 9.50
C THR A 87 3.00 11.00 10.19
N THR A 88 3.78 11.58 11.10
CA THR A 88 4.82 10.86 11.84
C THR A 88 4.23 9.74 12.69
N ALA A 89 3.10 10.00 13.36
CA ALA A 89 2.38 8.99 14.14
C ALA A 89 1.87 7.84 13.26
N GLU A 90 1.27 8.14 12.10
CA GLU A 90 0.80 7.11 11.17
C GLU A 90 1.94 6.30 10.56
N ILE A 91 3.09 6.92 10.26
CA ILE A 91 4.30 6.19 9.81
C ILE A 91 4.76 5.21 10.89
N ALA A 92 4.78 5.63 12.17
CA ALA A 92 5.20 4.77 13.28
C ALA A 92 4.26 3.56 13.41
N LYS A 93 2.95 3.78 13.34
CA LYS A 93 1.93 2.74 13.34
C LYS A 93 2.06 1.79 12.15
N ALA A 94 2.30 2.32 10.95
CA ALA A 94 2.48 1.51 9.74
C ALA A 94 3.75 0.64 9.82
N LYS A 95 4.86 1.19 10.32
CA LYS A 95 6.10 0.45 10.61
C LYS A 95 5.85 -0.68 11.61
N ALA A 96 5.17 -0.39 12.72
CA ALA A 96 4.84 -1.39 13.74
C ALA A 96 3.96 -2.52 13.18
N ASN A 97 2.95 -2.19 12.38
CA ASN A 97 2.07 -3.17 11.75
C ASN A 97 2.80 -4.05 10.73
N ARG A 98 3.69 -3.45 9.93
CA ARG A 98 4.54 -4.20 8.98
C ARG A 98 5.42 -5.20 9.73
N GLU A 99 6.03 -4.78 10.83
CA GLU A 99 6.88 -5.65 11.64
C GLU A 99 6.08 -6.79 12.29
N LYS A 100 4.91 -6.50 12.87
CA LYS A 100 4.01 -7.55 13.39
C LYS A 100 3.65 -8.59 12.34
N LYS A 101 3.29 -8.15 11.12
CA LYS A 101 2.98 -9.05 10.01
C LYS A 101 4.18 -9.87 9.57
N ARG A 102 5.38 -9.27 9.54
CA ARG A 102 6.63 -9.97 9.23
C ARG A 102 6.89 -11.09 10.24
N LEU A 103 6.80 -10.80 11.54
CA LEU A 103 7.01 -11.78 12.61
C LEU A 103 5.97 -12.91 12.55
N ALA A 104 4.69 -12.59 12.37
CA ALA A 104 3.64 -13.58 12.20
C ALA A 104 3.86 -14.47 10.97
N GLY A 105 4.35 -13.90 9.86
CA GLY A 105 4.70 -14.64 8.65
C GLY A 105 5.85 -15.63 8.88
N ILE A 106 6.87 -15.23 9.65
CA ILE A 106 7.98 -16.12 10.04
C ILE A 106 7.47 -17.26 10.91
N ALA A 107 6.72 -16.95 11.98
CA ALA A 107 6.16 -17.95 12.89
C ALA A 107 5.28 -18.96 12.15
N SER A 108 4.39 -18.48 11.28
CA SER A 108 3.56 -19.32 10.42
C SER A 108 4.39 -20.20 9.48
N GLY A 109 5.46 -19.65 8.91
CA GLY A 109 6.39 -20.41 8.06
C GLY A 109 7.10 -21.54 8.81
N VAL A 110 7.52 -21.30 10.05
CA VAL A 110 8.12 -22.33 10.92
C VAL A 110 7.11 -23.43 11.23
N ASN A 111 5.88 -23.07 11.65
CA ASN A 111 4.84 -24.05 11.98
C ASN A 111 4.45 -24.90 10.76
N ARG A 112 4.33 -24.31 9.57
CA ARG A 112 4.05 -25.08 8.35
C ARG A 112 5.17 -26.06 8.00
N LYS A 113 6.44 -25.67 8.22
CA LYS A 113 7.59 -26.57 8.01
C LYS A 113 7.56 -27.73 9.00
N ALA A 114 7.32 -27.46 10.28
CA ALA A 114 7.22 -28.50 11.31
C ALA A 114 6.08 -29.48 11.01
N ALA A 115 4.88 -28.98 10.71
CA ALA A 115 3.72 -29.82 10.35
C ALA A 115 3.97 -30.65 9.07
N ARG A 116 4.70 -30.11 8.09
CA ARG A 116 5.10 -30.86 6.89
C ARG A 116 6.05 -32.01 7.23
N VAL A 117 7.02 -31.79 8.11
CA VAL A 117 7.94 -32.85 8.56
C VAL A 117 7.16 -33.95 9.29
N GLU A 118 6.24 -33.57 10.17
CA GLU A 118 5.38 -34.50 10.89
C GLU A 118 4.47 -35.32 9.96
N GLN A 119 3.87 -34.69 8.94
CA GLN A 119 3.07 -35.40 7.93
C GLN A 119 3.90 -36.37 7.09
N VAL A 120 5.13 -36.00 6.71
CA VAL A 120 6.03 -36.91 5.97
C VAL A 120 6.42 -38.11 6.84
N PHE A 121 6.65 -37.89 8.13
CA PHE A 121 6.97 -38.96 9.08
C PHE A 121 5.77 -39.91 9.31
N SER A 122 4.56 -39.34 9.46
CA SER A 122 3.32 -40.12 9.61
C SER A 122 2.98 -40.95 8.36
N ARG A 123 3.20 -40.39 7.15
CA ARG A 123 3.01 -41.13 5.88
C ARG A 123 4.02 -42.26 5.66
N GLY A 124 5.18 -42.22 6.33
CA GLY A 124 6.14 -43.32 6.32
C GLY A 124 5.78 -44.49 7.25
N SER A 125 4.74 -44.35 8.07
CA SER A 125 4.35 -45.32 9.10
C SER A 125 3.03 -46.04 8.79
N THR A 126 2.57 -46.08 7.54
CA THR A 126 1.48 -46.97 7.14
C THR A 126 2.05 -48.34 6.79
N ASN A 127 1.97 -49.29 7.72
CA ASN A 127 1.96 -50.72 7.38
C ASN A 127 0.69 -50.97 6.56
N ALA A 128 0.78 -50.84 5.24
CA ALA A 128 -0.25 -51.30 4.34
C ALA A 128 -0.09 -52.82 4.20
N GLU A 129 -0.88 -53.60 4.96
CA GLU A 129 -1.10 -54.99 4.60
C GLU A 129 -1.85 -55.03 3.27
N PRO A 130 -1.38 -55.79 2.26
CA PRO A 130 -2.06 -55.89 0.99
C PRO A 130 -3.36 -56.68 1.20
N ARG A 131 -4.50 -56.00 1.12
CA ARG A 131 -5.79 -56.67 1.02
C ARG A 131 -5.90 -57.26 -0.38
N ALA A 132 -6.04 -58.58 -0.43
CA ALA A 132 -6.24 -59.32 -1.66
C ALA A 132 -7.51 -58.85 -2.41
N ASP A 133 -7.39 -59.05 -3.72
CA ASP A 133 -8.17 -58.65 -4.89
C ASP A 133 -9.69 -58.86 -4.84
N GLU A 134 -10.33 -58.28 -5.87
CA GLU A 134 -11.63 -58.58 -6.49
C GLU A 134 -12.68 -57.46 -6.39
N GLY A 135 -12.82 -56.72 -7.50
CA GLY A 135 -13.91 -55.77 -7.73
C GLY A 135 -13.66 -54.89 -8.95
N GLU A 136 -13.81 -55.45 -10.14
CA GLU A 136 -13.87 -54.72 -11.41
C GLU A 136 -14.97 -53.64 -11.36
N GLY A 137 -14.62 -52.41 -11.75
CA GLY A 137 -15.54 -51.27 -11.77
C GLY A 137 -14.97 -50.17 -12.65
N GLU A 138 -15.57 -50.02 -13.83
CA GLU A 138 -15.17 -49.21 -14.96
C GLU A 138 -14.96 -47.73 -14.61
N GLY A 139 -13.87 -47.17 -15.14
CA GLY A 139 -13.52 -45.76 -14.95
C GLY A 139 -14.21 -44.86 -15.97
N GLU A 140 -14.97 -43.88 -15.47
CA GLU A 140 -15.24 -42.64 -16.20
C GLU A 140 -14.78 -41.46 -15.35
N GLY A 141 -13.68 -40.83 -15.76
CA GLY A 141 -13.10 -39.68 -15.08
C GLY A 141 -13.93 -38.41 -15.33
N PRO A 142 -14.01 -37.48 -14.35
CA PRO A 142 -14.69 -36.21 -14.58
C PRO A 142 -13.91 -35.36 -15.58
N SER A 143 -14.65 -34.91 -16.59
CA SER A 143 -14.25 -34.09 -17.72
C SER A 143 -13.61 -32.75 -17.30
N GLN A 144 -12.50 -32.41 -17.96
CA GLN A 144 -11.93 -31.06 -17.93
C GLN A 144 -12.90 -30.08 -18.61
N GLY A 145 -13.60 -29.26 -17.82
CA GLY A 145 -14.32 -28.09 -18.28
C GLY A 145 -13.39 -26.87 -18.35
N SER A 146 -13.12 -26.44 -19.59
CA SER A 146 -12.33 -25.26 -19.95
C SER A 146 -12.87 -23.97 -19.31
N ILE A 147 -11.98 -23.15 -18.74
CA ILE A 147 -12.30 -21.78 -18.33
C ILE A 147 -12.43 -20.94 -19.60
N HIS A 148 -13.65 -20.76 -20.08
CA HIS A 148 -13.95 -19.72 -21.06
C HIS A 148 -14.14 -18.40 -20.31
N GLY A 149 -13.25 -17.43 -20.58
CA GLY A 149 -13.32 -16.10 -20.02
C GLY A 149 -14.49 -15.33 -20.62
N ASP A 150 -15.53 -15.13 -19.84
CA ASP A 150 -16.61 -14.22 -20.20
C ASP A 150 -16.22 -12.82 -19.73
N THR A 151 -15.81 -11.97 -20.66
CA THR A 151 -15.62 -10.54 -20.38
C THR A 151 -16.99 -9.92 -20.33
N GLN A 152 -17.62 -9.96 -19.16
CA GLN A 152 -18.79 -9.11 -18.90
C GLN A 152 -18.32 -7.65 -18.93
N GLU A 153 -18.64 -7.01 -20.04
CA GLU A 153 -18.64 -5.57 -20.23
C GLU A 153 -19.38 -4.94 -19.05
N ARG A 154 -18.63 -4.25 -18.17
CA ARG A 154 -19.22 -3.62 -16.99
C ARG A 154 -19.98 -2.39 -17.46
N ASP A 155 -21.28 -2.41 -17.24
CA ASP A 155 -22.18 -1.28 -17.44
C ASP A 155 -21.79 -0.16 -16.46
N TYR A 156 -20.95 0.78 -16.92
CA TYR A 156 -20.58 1.94 -16.13
C TYR A 156 -21.57 3.09 -16.38
N PRO A 157 -22.00 3.83 -15.35
CA PRO A 157 -23.05 4.85 -15.45
C PRO A 157 -22.62 6.13 -16.21
N PHE A 158 -21.44 6.15 -16.81
CA PHE A 158 -20.95 7.28 -17.61
C PHE A 158 -20.91 6.90 -19.09
N ARG A 159 -21.63 7.66 -19.92
CA ARG A 159 -21.50 7.53 -21.37
C ARG A 159 -20.13 8.04 -21.80
N VAL A 160 -19.30 7.15 -22.35
CA VAL A 160 -18.10 7.54 -23.09
C VAL A 160 -18.56 8.23 -24.37
N ILE A 161 -18.31 9.52 -24.48
CA ILE A 161 -18.56 10.27 -25.72
C ILE A 161 -17.44 9.87 -26.68
N ASP A 162 -17.78 9.12 -27.71
CA ASP A 162 -16.88 8.81 -28.81
C ASP A 162 -16.61 10.09 -29.61
N GLY A 163 -15.38 10.57 -29.53
CA GLY A 163 -14.93 11.73 -30.27
C GLY A 163 -14.80 11.41 -31.76
N SER A 164 -15.91 11.44 -32.50
CA SER A 164 -15.91 11.59 -33.96
C SER A 164 -16.71 12.83 -34.34
N GLY A 165 -16.06 13.99 -34.18
CA GLY A 165 -16.52 15.26 -34.71
C GLY A 165 -15.39 15.92 -35.50
N THR A 166 -15.40 15.69 -36.81
CA THR A 166 -14.79 16.57 -37.83
C THR A 166 -15.79 16.74 -38.94
#